data_AF-A0AAU9Y5S5-F1
#
_entry.id   AF-A0AAU9Y5S5-F1
#
_cell.length_a   1.000
_cell.length_b   1.000
_cell.length_c   1.000
_cell.angle_alpha   90.00
_cell.angle_beta   90.00
_cell.angle_gamma   90.00
#
_symmetry.space_group_name_H-M   'P 1'
#
loop_
_entity.id
_entity.type
_entity.pdbx_description
1 polymer ?
#
loop_
_entity_poly.entity_id
_entity_poly.type
_entity_poly.pdbx_seq_one_letter_code
_entity_poly.pdbx_strand_id
1 'polypeptide(L)'
;MPSYPVLIGAANAVLKRKDEPTHKEECLYAVISCEQCHQNTTVANKELHLEKTCIRGEIRCPLKCRKRPRRMELQTHLLVCVERQRQCRVNGCHFAGNFKEMEQHNKDQAEKHVSLLTEMGEKLLDVLLKKVRLTEANAP
;
A
#
# COMPACT_ATOMS: atom_id res chain seq x y z
N MET A 1 -25.46 -53.38 -7.76
CA MET A 1 -24.01 -53.05 -7.70
C MET A 1 -23.80 -52.07 -6.55
N PRO A 2 -22.89 -52.34 -5.60
CA PRO A 2 -22.69 -51.48 -4.45
C PRO A 2 -21.97 -50.18 -4.87
N SER A 3 -22.62 -49.05 -4.61
CA SER A 3 -22.06 -47.71 -4.76
C SER A 3 -21.12 -47.41 -3.60
N TYR A 4 -19.83 -47.28 -3.89
CA TYR A 4 -18.82 -46.90 -2.90
C TYR A 4 -18.63 -45.37 -2.90
N PRO A 5 -18.61 -44.71 -1.74
CA PRO A 5 -18.31 -43.28 -1.67
C PRO A 5 -16.83 -43.05 -1.96
N VAL A 6 -16.53 -42.31 -3.03
CA VAL A 6 -15.18 -41.80 -3.28
C VAL A 6 -15.09 -40.43 -2.59
N LEU A 7 -14.39 -40.38 -1.46
CA LEU A 7 -14.08 -39.12 -0.77
C LEU A 7 -12.96 -38.41 -1.52
N ILE A 8 -13.31 -37.59 -2.50
CA ILE A 8 -12.39 -36.61 -3.09
C ILE A 8 -12.57 -35.32 -2.30
N GLY A 9 -11.47 -34.81 -1.73
CA GLY A 9 -11.43 -33.75 -0.72
C GLY A 9 -12.52 -32.68 -0.77
N ALA A 10 -13.08 -32.38 0.40
CA ALA A 10 -14.05 -31.33 0.73
C ALA A 10 -15.42 -31.34 0.02
N ALA A 11 -15.61 -32.10 -1.06
CA ALA A 11 -16.91 -32.27 -1.70
C ALA A 11 -17.57 -33.58 -1.24
N ASN A 12 -18.60 -33.49 -0.38
CA ASN A 12 -19.46 -34.64 -0.05
C ASN A 12 -20.42 -34.95 -1.21
N ALA A 13 -19.89 -35.33 -2.38
CA ALA A 13 -20.67 -35.78 -3.53
C ALA A 13 -20.54 -37.31 -3.68
N VAL A 14 -21.65 -38.04 -3.59
CA VAL A 14 -21.67 -39.48 -3.86
C VAL A 14 -21.70 -39.69 -5.37
N LEU A 15 -20.53 -39.88 -5.98
CA LEU A 15 -20.38 -40.09 -7.41
C LEU A 15 -20.25 -41.58 -7.73
N LYS A 16 -20.89 -42.04 -8.81
CA LYS A 16 -20.60 -43.35 -9.38
C LYS A 16 -19.23 -43.26 -10.05
N ARG A 17 -18.36 -44.28 -9.87
CA ARG A 17 -16.99 -44.31 -10.44
C ARG A 17 -16.91 -43.94 -11.93
N LYS A 18 -17.91 -44.31 -12.72
CA LYS A 18 -17.99 -43.99 -14.16
C LYS A 18 -18.13 -42.50 -14.48
N ASP A 19 -18.62 -41.71 -13.52
CA ASP A 19 -18.90 -40.29 -13.65
C ASP A 19 -17.79 -39.44 -12.95
N GLU A 20 -16.70 -40.07 -12.48
CA GLU A 20 -15.52 -39.40 -11.90
C GLU A 20 -14.81 -38.47 -12.91
N PRO A 21 -14.61 -38.84 -14.19
CA PRO A 21 -13.91 -37.99 -15.16
C PRO A 21 -14.70 -36.71 -15.47
N THR A 22 -16.02 -36.84 -15.67
CA THR A 22 -16.92 -35.73 -15.97
C THR A 22 -17.12 -34.83 -14.75
N HIS A 23 -17.16 -35.39 -13.54
CA HIS A 23 -17.24 -34.59 -12.32
C HIS A 23 -16.03 -33.67 -12.13
N LYS A 24 -14.81 -34.13 -12.47
CA LYS A 24 -13.59 -33.31 -12.32
C LYS A 24 -13.65 -32.01 -13.13
N GLU A 25 -14.32 -32.03 -14.29
CA GLU A 25 -14.44 -30.86 -15.16
C GLU A 25 -15.45 -29.83 -14.61
N GLU A 26 -16.49 -30.28 -13.90
CA GLU A 26 -17.57 -29.43 -13.37
C GLU A 26 -17.49 -29.20 -11.85
N CYS A 27 -16.48 -29.75 -11.17
CA CYS A 27 -16.38 -29.70 -9.72
C CYS A 27 -16.05 -28.28 -9.24
N LEU A 28 -17.03 -27.61 -8.64
CA LEU A 28 -16.87 -26.29 -8.04
C LEU A 28 -15.83 -26.23 -6.91
N TYR A 29 -15.52 -27.38 -6.30
CA TYR A 29 -14.50 -27.53 -5.26
C TYR A 29 -13.13 -27.92 -5.84
N ALA A 30 -13.01 -28.12 -7.15
CA ALA A 30 -11.74 -28.40 -7.80
C ALA A 30 -10.76 -27.28 -7.52
N VAL A 31 -9.56 -27.66 -7.08
CA VAL A 31 -8.47 -26.73 -6.81
C VAL A 31 -7.83 -26.32 -8.15
N ILE A 32 -7.87 -25.03 -8.43
CA ILE A 32 -7.27 -24.38 -9.59
C ILE A 32 -6.15 -23.43 -9.13
N SER A 33 -5.17 -23.18 -9.99
CA SER A 33 -4.15 -22.16 -9.74
C SER A 33 -4.61 -20.81 -10.29
N CYS A 34 -4.48 -19.75 -9.49
CA CYS A 34 -4.78 -18.39 -9.94
C CYS A 34 -3.78 -17.95 -11.03
N GLU A 35 -4.26 -17.50 -12.19
CA GLU A 35 -3.41 -17.00 -13.28
C GLU A 35 -2.58 -15.77 -12.88
N GLN A 36 -3.06 -14.97 -11.92
CA GLN A 36 -2.38 -13.75 -11.51
C GLN A 36 -1.34 -13.98 -10.41
N CYS A 37 -1.67 -14.73 -9.36
CA CYS A 37 -0.79 -14.91 -8.19
C CYS A 37 -0.28 -16.34 -7.99
N HIS A 38 -0.71 -17.28 -8.82
CA HIS A 38 -0.37 -18.72 -8.78
C HIS A 38 -0.73 -19.44 -7.48
N GLN A 39 -1.49 -18.79 -6.58
CA GLN A 39 -2.04 -19.45 -5.40
C GLN A 39 -3.20 -20.37 -5.77
N ASN A 40 -3.31 -21.47 -5.05
CA ASN A 40 -4.38 -22.43 -5.20
C ASN A 40 -5.69 -21.88 -4.60
N THR A 41 -6.77 -21.93 -5.38
CA THR A 41 -8.14 -21.57 -4.98
C THR A 41 -9.12 -22.59 -5.55
N THR A 42 -10.36 -22.63 -5.10
CA THR A 42 -11.39 -23.46 -5.76
C THR A 42 -12.04 -22.72 -6.91
N VAL A 43 -12.65 -23.45 -7.85
CA VAL A 43 -13.46 -22.85 -8.94
C VAL A 43 -14.55 -21.94 -8.37
N ALA A 44 -15.28 -22.40 -7.33
CA ALA A 44 -16.29 -21.61 -6.63
C ALA A 44 -15.76 -20.29 -6.06
N ASN A 45 -14.53 -20.29 -5.56
CA ASN A 45 -13.92 -19.13 -4.93
C ASN A 45 -13.03 -18.32 -5.88
N LYS A 46 -12.95 -18.65 -7.18
CA LYS A 46 -12.08 -17.96 -8.14
C LYS A 46 -12.36 -16.46 -8.17
N GLU A 47 -13.63 -16.07 -8.31
CA GLU A 47 -14.05 -14.67 -8.40
C GLU A 47 -13.82 -13.94 -7.07
N LEU A 48 -14.22 -14.57 -5.96
CA LEU A 48 -14.00 -14.05 -4.61
C LEU A 48 -12.52 -13.83 -4.31
N HIS A 49 -11.67 -14.76 -4.74
CA HIS A 49 -10.23 -14.65 -4.61
C HIS A 49 -9.69 -13.43 -5.37
N LEU A 50 -10.05 -13.28 -6.66
CA LEU A 50 -9.61 -12.16 -7.48
C LEU A 50 -10.02 -10.82 -6.89
N GLU A 51 -11.26 -10.72 -6.40
CA GLU A 51 -11.79 -9.49 -5.81
C GLU A 51 -11.16 -9.19 -4.45
N LYS A 52 -11.11 -10.16 -3.53
CA LYS A 52 -10.87 -9.88 -2.10
C LYS A 52 -9.50 -10.27 -1.58
N THR A 53 -8.84 -11.29 -2.14
CA THR A 53 -7.63 -11.86 -1.53
C THR A 53 -6.40 -11.91 -2.44
N CYS A 54 -6.56 -11.87 -3.77
CA CYS A 54 -5.47 -11.98 -4.73
C CYS A 54 -4.43 -10.87 -4.53
N ILE A 55 -3.19 -11.20 -4.16
CA ILE A 55 -2.15 -10.19 -3.96
C ILE A 55 -1.86 -9.33 -5.20
N ARG A 56 -2.11 -9.89 -6.39
CA ARG A 56 -1.94 -9.20 -7.69
C ARG A 56 -3.23 -8.57 -8.21
N GLY A 57 -4.35 -8.73 -7.50
CA GLY A 57 -5.64 -8.13 -7.84
C GLY A 57 -5.62 -6.62 -7.61
N GLU A 58 -6.31 -5.89 -8.49
CA GLU A 58 -6.42 -4.44 -8.44
C GLU A 58 -7.48 -3.96 -7.45
N ILE A 59 -7.09 -3.07 -6.56
CA ILE A 59 -7.99 -2.48 -5.56
C ILE A 59 -8.13 -0.97 -5.79
N ARG A 60 -9.25 -0.40 -5.36
CA ARG A 60 -9.40 1.06 -5.35
C ARG A 60 -8.50 1.65 -4.27
N CYS A 61 -7.79 2.73 -4.60
CA CYS A 61 -7.00 3.45 -3.60
C CYS A 61 -7.90 3.91 -2.45
N PRO A 62 -7.54 3.66 -1.17
CA PRO A 62 -8.34 4.08 -0.01
C PRO A 62 -8.39 5.60 0.13
N LEU A 63 -7.38 6.31 -0.37
CA LEU A 63 -7.36 7.77 -0.47
C LEU A 63 -8.16 8.30 -1.66
N LYS A 64 -8.86 7.42 -2.40
CA LYS A 64 -9.71 7.75 -3.55
C LYS A 64 -9.01 8.52 -4.66
N CYS A 65 -7.68 8.46 -4.74
CA CYS A 65 -7.00 8.85 -5.96
C CYS A 65 -7.47 7.87 -7.05
N ARG A 66 -7.79 8.37 -8.25
CA ARG A 66 -8.49 7.60 -9.31
C ARG A 66 -7.73 6.36 -9.84
N LYS A 67 -6.59 6.01 -9.25
CA LYS A 67 -5.74 4.86 -9.58
C LYS A 67 -6.23 3.59 -8.89
N ARG A 68 -5.96 2.45 -9.53
CA ARG A 68 -6.23 1.10 -9.02
C ARG A 68 -4.92 0.30 -8.87
N PRO A 69 -4.14 0.51 -7.79
CA PRO A 69 -2.91 -0.25 -7.59
C PRO A 69 -3.23 -1.73 -7.34
N ARG A 70 -2.25 -2.61 -7.61
CA ARG A 70 -2.32 -4.00 -7.12
C ARG A 70 -2.28 -4.01 -5.61
N ARG A 71 -2.97 -4.97 -4.98
CA ARG A 71 -3.00 -5.12 -3.51
C ARG A 71 -1.58 -5.16 -2.91
N MET A 72 -0.64 -5.85 -3.55
CA MET A 72 0.77 -5.89 -3.14
C MET A 72 1.51 -4.55 -3.29
N GLU A 73 1.11 -3.69 -4.22
CA GLU A 73 1.70 -2.38 -4.50
C GLU A 73 1.00 -1.26 -3.72
N LEU A 74 0.01 -1.58 -2.89
CA LEU A 74 -0.77 -0.56 -2.19
C LEU A 74 0.13 0.31 -1.30
N GLN A 75 1.05 -0.28 -0.56
CA GLN A 75 1.93 0.48 0.33
C GLN A 75 2.83 1.45 -0.44
N THR A 76 3.46 0.99 -1.52
CA THR A 76 4.31 1.84 -2.36
C THR A 76 3.49 2.93 -3.04
N HIS A 77 2.29 2.61 -3.51
CA HIS A 77 1.34 3.58 -4.03
C HIS A 77 1.00 4.67 -3.01
N LEU A 78 0.68 4.31 -1.77
CA LEU A 78 0.35 5.28 -0.71
C LEU A 78 1.51 6.24 -0.45
N LEU A 79 2.77 5.82 -0.62
CA LEU A 79 3.91 6.71 -0.47
C LEU A 79 3.93 7.88 -1.46
N VAL A 80 3.42 7.65 -2.67
CA VAL A 80 3.43 8.61 -3.79
C VAL A 80 2.03 9.09 -4.20
N CYS A 81 1.00 8.72 -3.45
CA CYS A 81 -0.36 9.11 -3.74
C CYS A 81 -0.53 10.63 -3.66
N VAL A 82 -1.21 11.20 -4.65
CA VAL A 82 -1.45 12.66 -4.76
C VAL A 82 -2.43 13.17 -3.71
N GLU A 83 -3.37 12.31 -3.30
CA GLU A 83 -4.35 12.59 -2.25
C GLU A 83 -3.78 12.36 -0.84
N ARG A 84 -2.54 11.86 -0.72
CA ARG A 84 -1.91 11.67 0.58
C ARG A 84 -1.59 13.03 1.19
N GLN A 85 -2.11 13.27 2.39
CA GLN A 85 -1.74 14.42 3.21
C GLN A 85 -0.28 14.31 3.64
N ARG A 86 0.44 15.42 3.52
CA ARG A 86 1.83 15.58 3.95
C ARG A 86 1.95 16.89 4.70
N GLN A 87 2.82 16.91 5.70
CA GLN A 87 3.21 18.16 6.35
C GLN A 87 4.18 18.94 5.45
N CYS A 88 4.12 20.27 5.55
CA CYS A 88 5.12 21.13 4.94
C CYS A 88 6.52 20.76 5.47
N ARG A 89 7.52 20.81 4.60
CA ARG A 89 8.91 20.46 4.95
C ARG A 89 9.67 21.62 5.58
N VAL A 90 9.09 22.82 5.58
CA VAL A 90 9.71 24.01 6.18
C VAL A 90 9.55 23.93 7.69
N ASN A 91 10.67 23.89 8.41
CA ASN A 91 10.69 23.86 9.87
C ASN A 91 9.98 25.10 10.43
N GLY A 92 9.06 24.90 11.36
CA GLY A 92 8.20 25.96 11.91
C GLY A 92 6.89 26.18 11.14
N CYS A 93 6.70 25.53 9.98
CA CYS A 93 5.41 25.52 9.29
C CYS A 93 4.60 24.27 9.68
N HIS A 94 3.39 24.48 10.20
CA HIS A 94 2.49 23.40 10.65
C HIS A 94 1.42 23.01 9.62
N PHE A 95 1.52 23.52 8.39
CA PHE A 95 0.56 23.20 7.35
C PHE A 95 0.64 21.72 6.94
N ALA A 96 -0.53 21.11 6.73
CA ALA A 96 -0.67 19.77 6.18
C ALA A 96 -1.73 19.77 5.08
N GLY A 97 -1.41 19.15 3.95
CA GLY A 97 -2.31 19.09 2.80
C GLY A 97 -1.91 18.03 1.80
N ASN A 98 -2.80 17.75 0.85
CA ASN A 98 -2.50 16.91 -0.32
C ASN A 98 -1.52 17.62 -1.27
N PHE A 99 -1.15 16.96 -2.38
CA PHE A 99 -0.18 17.51 -3.32
C PHE A 99 -0.58 18.88 -3.87
N LYS A 100 -1.85 19.06 -4.26
CA LYS A 100 -2.35 20.29 -4.85
C LYS A 100 -2.43 21.43 -3.83
N GLU A 101 -2.92 21.12 -2.63
CA GLU A 101 -2.96 22.05 -1.50
C GLU A 101 -1.56 22.49 -1.09
N MET A 102 -0.59 21.56 -1.09
CA MET A 102 0.81 21.86 -0.78
C MET A 102 1.46 22.76 -1.84
N GLU A 103 1.18 22.52 -3.13
CA GLU A 103 1.67 23.37 -4.21
C GLU A 103 1.16 24.81 -4.05
N GLN A 104 -0.13 24.97 -3.76
CA GLN A 104 -0.73 26.29 -3.53
C GLN A 104 -0.17 26.95 -2.25
N HIS A 105 -0.11 26.19 -1.15
CA HIS A 105 0.48 26.65 0.11
C HIS A 105 1.92 27.16 -0.07
N ASN A 106 2.75 26.46 -0.84
CA ASN A 106 4.12 26.88 -1.09
C ASN A 106 4.21 28.19 -1.87
N LYS A 107 3.26 28.46 -2.77
CA LYS A 107 3.17 29.73 -3.49
C LYS A 107 2.71 30.86 -2.55
N ASP A 108 1.66 30.61 -1.76
CA ASP A 108 1.04 31.62 -0.91
C ASP A 108 1.85 31.97 0.35
N GLN A 109 2.63 31.01 0.85
CA GLN A 109 3.41 31.17 2.09
C GLN A 109 4.92 31.27 1.82
N ALA A 110 5.34 31.53 0.58
CA ALA A 110 6.75 31.63 0.20
C ALA A 110 7.53 32.62 1.07
N GLU A 111 6.98 33.83 1.29
CA GLU A 111 7.61 34.86 2.13
C GLU A 111 7.77 34.40 3.59
N LYS A 112 6.72 33.80 4.17
CA LYS A 112 6.79 33.27 5.54
C LYS A 112 7.79 32.12 5.65
N HIS A 113 7.88 31.27 4.64
CA HIS A 113 8.88 30.20 4.60
C HIS A 113 10.30 30.77 4.60
N VAL A 114 10.56 31.83 3.82
CA VAL A 114 11.85 32.52 3.83
C VAL A 114 12.14 33.09 5.21
N SER A 115 11.19 33.76 5.86
CA SER A 115 11.39 34.30 7.22
C SER A 115 11.74 33.22 8.24
N LEU A 116 11.02 32.09 8.25
CA LEU A 116 11.29 30.96 9.14
C LEU A 116 12.67 30.35 8.89
N LEU A 117 13.07 30.20 7.63
CA LEU A 117 14.37 29.66 7.26
C LEU A 117 15.51 30.61 7.65
N THR A 118 15.33 31.92 7.50
CA THR A 118 16.30 32.94 7.94
C THR A 118 16.46 32.93 9.45
N GLU A 119 15.36 32.95 10.21
CA GLU A 119 15.41 32.90 11.69
C GLU A 119 16.12 31.62 12.18
N MET A 120 15.85 30.48 11.55
CA MET A 120 16.54 29.23 11.86
C MET A 120 18.03 29.30 11.52
N GLY A 121 18.39 29.94 10.41
CA GLY A 121 19.78 30.16 10.01
C GLY A 121 20.56 31.03 10.99
N GLU A 122 19.96 32.13 11.45
CA GLU A 122 20.55 33.02 12.47
C GLU A 122 20.78 32.29 13.80
N LYS A 123 19.80 31.52 14.26
CA LYS A 123 19.92 30.68 15.46
C LYS A 123 21.03 29.65 15.33
N LEU A 124 21.13 28.99 14.17
CA LEU A 124 22.19 28.01 13.91
C LEU A 124 23.57 28.68 13.94
N LEU A 125 23.71 29.86 13.32
CA LEU A 125 24.95 30.63 13.30
C LEU A 125 25.38 31.02 14.72
N ASP A 126 24.46 31.51 15.55
CA ASP A 126 24.75 31.85 16.96
C ASP A 126 25.26 30.63 17.74
N VAL A 127 24.61 29.47 17.58
CA VAL A 127 25.05 28.22 18.23
C VAL A 127 26.44 27.80 17.76
N LEU A 128 26.73 27.90 16.46
CA LEU A 128 28.04 27.56 15.90
C LEU A 128 29.13 28.50 16.42
N LEU A 129 28.89 29.81 16.43
CA LEU A 129 29.84 30.79 16.95
C LEU A 129 30.13 30.58 18.45
N LYS A 130 29.10 30.28 19.25
CA LYS A 130 29.27 29.93 20.66
C LYS A 130 30.14 28.68 20.83
N LYS A 131 29.92 27.64 20.02
CA LYS A 131 30.74 26.42 20.07
C LYS A 131 32.19 26.67 19.67
N VAL A 132 32.44 27.43 18.61
CA VAL A 132 33.80 27.77 18.17
C VAL A 132 34.57 28.51 19.28
N ARG A 133 33.94 29.52 19.89
CA ARG A 133 34.55 30.25 21.02
C ARG A 133 34.87 29.34 22.21
N LEU A 134 33.99 28.39 22.51
CA LEU A 134 34.22 27.41 23.57
C LEU A 134 35.36 26.44 23.23
N THR A 135 35.51 26.04 21.97
CA THR A 135 36.63 25.17 21.55
C THR A 135 37.97 25.90 21.57
N GLU A 136 38.00 27.18 21.18
CA GLU A 136 39.22 28.01 21.23
C GLU A 136 39.63 28.30 22.67
N ALA A 137 38.68 28.54 23.58
CA ALA A 137 38.96 28.77 24.99
C ALA A 137 39.43 27.52 25.76
N ASN A 138 39.20 26.32 25.21
CA ASN A 138 39.60 25.03 25.80
C ASN A 138 40.77 24.37 25.05
N ALA A 139 41.41 25.08 24.11
CA ALA A 139 42.61 24.60 23.45
C ALA A 139 43.82 24.72 24.42
N PRO A 140 44.61 23.65 24.62
CA PRO A 140 45.74 23.63 25.55
C PRO A 140 46.92 24.49 25.11
#